data_AF-A0A930N5H8-F1
#
_entry.id   AF-A0A930N5H8-F1
#
_cell.length_a   1.000
_cell.length_b   1.000
_cell.length_c   1.000
_cell.angle_alpha   90.00
_cell.angle_beta   90.00
_cell.angle_gamma   90.00
#
_symmetry.space_group_name_H-M   'P 1'
#
loop_
_entity.id
_entity.type
_entity.pdbx_description
1 polymer ?
#
loop_
_entity_poly.entity_id
_entity_poly.type
_entity_poly.pdbx_seq_one_letter_code
_entity_poly.pdbx_strand_id
1 'polypeptide(L)'
;EAWDSMQVVSVECSESAAYMSNERHTGDEETVRLVLDKGALTSDLEVELVDAREDAQGRLRFVAKTALTLVERNGSREVYELRFKQARPGHYKRALRILPSHPELPHRMDFALVRWVALQ
;
A
#
# COMPACT_ATOMS: atom_id res chain seq x y z
N GLU A 1 -13.51 12.90 14.11
CA GLU A 1 -12.16 12.31 14.32
C GLU A 1 -12.16 10.77 14.17
N ALA A 2 -12.93 10.20 13.23
CA ALA A 2 -13.03 8.73 13.09
C ALA A 2 -11.82 8.09 12.37
N TRP A 3 -11.09 8.88 11.57
CA TRP A 3 -9.93 8.40 10.80
C TRP A 3 -8.80 7.87 11.68
N ASP A 4 -8.60 8.46 12.86
CA ASP A 4 -7.54 8.06 13.79
C ASP A 4 -7.83 6.72 14.47
N SER A 5 -9.10 6.29 14.52
CA SER A 5 -9.52 5.00 15.09
C SER A 5 -9.15 3.80 14.23
N MET A 6 -8.85 4.01 12.95
CA MET A 6 -8.41 2.95 12.05
C MET A 6 -7.09 2.36 12.56
N GLN A 7 -6.90 1.05 12.43
CA GLN A 7 -5.67 0.39 12.85
C GLN A 7 -5.15 -0.55 11.76
N VAL A 8 -3.85 -0.52 11.54
CA VAL A 8 -3.16 -1.50 10.71
C VAL A 8 -2.85 -2.69 11.60
N VAL A 9 -3.53 -3.81 11.36
CA VAL A 9 -3.41 -5.02 12.19
C VAL A 9 -2.17 -5.80 11.81
N SER A 10 -1.96 -6.01 10.50
CA SER A 10 -0.75 -6.65 10.00
C SER A 10 -0.45 -6.18 8.58
N VAL A 11 0.84 -6.24 8.26
CA VAL A 11 1.34 -6.09 6.90
C VAL A 11 2.25 -7.27 6.65
N GLU A 12 1.90 -8.05 5.66
CA GLU A 12 2.68 -9.20 5.22
C GLU A 12 3.14 -8.90 3.80
N CYS A 13 4.40 -9.20 3.52
CA CYS A 13 4.73 -9.49 2.14
C CYS A 13 5.65 -10.68 2.04
N SER A 14 5.40 -11.45 0.98
CA SER A 14 6.06 -12.72 0.73
C SER A 14 7.57 -12.52 0.76
N GLU A 15 8.25 -13.23 1.65
CA GLU A 15 9.70 -13.29 1.79
C GLU A 15 10.34 -13.82 0.51
N SER A 16 10.46 -13.00 -0.52
CA SER A 16 11.56 -13.18 -1.47
C SER A 16 12.83 -12.75 -0.73
N ALA A 17 13.95 -13.45 -0.93
CA ALA A 17 15.26 -13.06 -0.37
C ALA A 17 15.65 -11.59 -0.71
N ALA A 18 14.96 -10.99 -1.68
CA ALA A 18 15.03 -9.59 -2.06
C ALA A 18 14.42 -8.58 -1.05
N TYR A 19 13.55 -9.01 -0.13
CA TYR A 19 13.05 -8.17 0.97
C TYR A 19 14.15 -7.78 1.94
N MET A 20 15.11 -8.68 2.19
CA MET A 20 16.22 -8.44 3.11
C MET A 20 17.40 -7.68 2.47
N SER A 21 17.60 -7.82 1.16
CA SER A 21 18.73 -7.19 0.44
C SER A 21 18.37 -5.90 -0.29
N ASN A 22 17.08 -5.56 -0.40
CA ASN A 22 16.59 -4.48 -1.27
C ASN A 22 16.94 -4.68 -2.76
N GLU A 23 17.42 -5.87 -3.15
CA GLU A 23 17.78 -6.27 -4.51
C GLU A 23 16.71 -7.20 -5.07
N ARG A 24 15.78 -6.63 -5.86
CA ARG A 24 14.72 -7.39 -6.52
C ARG A 24 15.09 -7.76 -7.94
N HIS A 25 14.87 -9.02 -8.29
CA HIS A 25 15.12 -9.54 -9.63
C HIS A 25 13.85 -9.53 -10.47
N THR A 26 14.01 -9.30 -11.78
CA THR A 26 12.89 -9.36 -12.72
C THR A 26 12.32 -10.79 -12.76
N GLY A 27 11.01 -10.92 -12.62
CA GLY A 27 10.30 -12.20 -12.69
C GLY A 27 9.89 -12.79 -11.35
N ASP A 28 10.39 -12.26 -10.24
CA ASP A 28 9.98 -12.67 -8.89
C ASP A 28 8.49 -12.33 -8.67
N GLU A 29 7.73 -13.32 -8.21
CA GLU A 29 6.35 -13.12 -7.76
C GLU A 29 6.37 -12.61 -6.32
N GLU A 30 5.83 -11.40 -6.13
CA GLU A 30 5.68 -10.80 -4.81
C GLU A 30 4.20 -10.66 -4.50
N THR A 31 3.83 -11.01 -3.27
CA THR A 31 2.51 -10.81 -2.71
C THR A 31 2.61 -9.85 -1.54
N VAL A 32 1.82 -8.79 -1.56
CA VAL A 32 1.66 -7.84 -0.46
C VAL A 32 0.24 -7.96 0.06
N ARG A 33 0.10 -8.17 1.36
CA ARG A 33 -1.17 -8.31 2.07
C ARG A 33 -1.21 -7.34 3.24
N LEU A 34 -2.30 -6.59 3.33
CA LEU A 34 -2.58 -5.65 4.40
C LEU A 34 -3.87 -6.07 5.09
N VAL A 35 -3.82 -6.21 6.42
CA VAL A 35 -5.01 -6.38 7.26
C VAL A 35 -5.25 -5.09 8.02
N LEU A 36 -6.44 -4.54 7.85
CA LEU A 36 -6.86 -3.27 8.40
C LEU A 36 -8.10 -3.47 9.27
N ASP A 37 -8.17 -2.79 10.41
CA ASP A 37 -9.40 -2.62 11.18
C ASP A 37 -9.88 -1.17 11.04
N LYS A 38 -11.04 -0.98 10.42
CA LYS A 38 -11.64 0.33 10.18
C LYS A 38 -12.30 0.93 11.42
N GLY A 39 -12.48 0.15 12.48
CA GLY A 39 -13.24 0.58 13.64
C GLY A 39 -14.65 1.07 13.24
N ALA A 40 -14.92 2.35 13.52
CA ALA A 40 -16.21 2.98 13.23
C ALA A 40 -16.29 3.68 11.86
N LEU A 41 -15.27 3.56 11.00
CA LEU A 41 -15.27 4.17 9.68
C LEU A 41 -16.26 3.48 8.74
N THR A 42 -17.22 4.25 8.23
CA THR A 42 -18.23 3.80 7.25
C THR A 42 -17.80 4.03 5.81
N SER A 43 -16.79 4.87 5.57
CA SER A 43 -16.26 5.15 4.23
C SER A 43 -15.55 3.93 3.63
N ASP A 44 -15.68 3.72 2.33
CA ASP A 44 -14.81 2.77 1.63
C ASP A 44 -13.37 3.30 1.60
N LEU A 45 -12.42 2.37 1.48
CA LEU A 45 -11.00 2.69 1.47
C LEU A 45 -10.34 2.13 0.21
N GLU A 46 -9.38 2.88 -0.30
CA GLU A 46 -8.47 2.46 -1.33
C GLU A 46 -7.07 2.33 -0.73
N VAL A 47 -6.40 1.24 -1.06
CA VAL A 47 -5.04 0.95 -0.62
C VAL A 47 -4.17 0.81 -1.86
N GLU A 48 -3.06 1.53 -1.90
CA GLU A 48 -2.12 1.51 -3.02
C GLU A 48 -0.70 1.22 -2.52
N LEU A 49 0.02 0.34 -3.20
CA LEU A 49 1.47 0.22 -3.09
C LEU A 49 2.12 1.34 -3.88
N VAL A 50 3.00 2.11 -3.25
CA VAL A 50 3.74 3.21 -3.88
C VAL A 50 5.21 2.87 -3.93
N ASP A 51 5.77 2.84 -5.14
CA ASP A 51 7.19 2.70 -5.38
C ASP A 51 7.82 4.09 -5.57
N ALA A 52 8.89 4.34 -4.83
CA ALA A 52 9.73 5.53 -4.97
C ALA A 52 11.19 5.14 -5.12
N ARG A 53 11.95 5.93 -5.88
CA ARG A 53 13.39 5.77 -6.03
C ARG A 53 14.11 7.01 -5.53
N GLU A 54 15.26 6.80 -4.89
CA GLU A 54 16.12 7.89 -4.48
C GLU A 54 16.93 8.40 -5.68
N ASP A 55 16.92 9.72 -5.91
CA ASP A 55 17.76 10.35 -6.91
C ASP A 55 19.21 10.53 -6.40
N ALA A 56 20.12 10.97 -7.27
CA ALA A 56 21.54 11.18 -6.92
C ALA A 56 21.75 12.22 -5.79
N GLN A 57 20.72 12.98 -5.43
CA GLN A 57 20.74 14.00 -4.38
C GLN A 57 20.09 13.51 -3.08
N GLY A 58 19.69 12.23 -3.01
CA GLY A 58 19.05 11.64 -1.84
C GLY A 58 17.54 11.87 -1.75
N ARG A 59 16.91 12.46 -2.78
CA ARG A 59 15.49 12.81 -2.75
C ARG A 59 14.64 11.70 -3.36
N LEU A 60 13.54 11.36 -2.69
CA LEU A 60 12.57 10.39 -3.18
C LEU A 60 11.77 10.95 -4.36
N ARG A 61 11.79 10.19 -5.46
CA ARG A 61 11.01 10.42 -6.66
C ARG A 61 9.97 9.32 -6.81
N PHE A 62 8.71 9.72 -6.98
CA PHE A 62 7.63 8.79 -7.30
C PHE A 62 7.95 8.05 -8.61
N VAL A 63 7.76 6.73 -8.61
CA VAL A 63 7.99 5.87 -9.77
C VAL A 63 6.67 5.31 -10.29
N ALA A 64 5.91 4.67 -9.40
CA ALA A 64 4.66 4.02 -9.76
C ALA A 64 3.79 3.86 -8.51
N LYS A 65 2.49 3.63 -8.76
CA LYS A 65 1.54 3.17 -7.77
C LYS A 65 0.73 2.01 -8.32
N THR A 66 0.37 1.08 -7.46
CA THR A 66 -0.44 -0.08 -7.83
C THR A 66 -1.51 -0.30 -6.76
N ALA A 67 -2.77 -0.31 -7.15
CA ALA A 67 -3.88 -0.52 -6.23
C ALA A 67 -3.87 -1.98 -5.73
N LEU A 68 -4.14 -2.16 -4.44
CA LEU A 68 -4.44 -3.46 -3.84
C LEU A 68 -5.94 -3.72 -4.00
N THR A 69 -6.29 -4.99 -4.13
CA THR A 69 -7.68 -5.43 -4.23
C THR A 69 -8.18 -5.82 -2.85
N LEU A 70 -9.39 -5.40 -2.49
CA LEU A 70 -10.08 -5.91 -1.30
C LEU A 70 -10.47 -7.37 -1.55
N VAL A 71 -9.89 -8.31 -0.80
CA VAL A 71 -10.12 -9.75 -0.96
C VAL A 71 -11.03 -10.33 0.11
N GLU A 72 -11.12 -9.68 1.27
CA GLU A 72 -11.96 -10.14 2.39
C GLU A 72 -12.48 -8.95 3.20
N ARG A 73 -13.73 -9.04 3.67
CA ARG A 73 -14.36 -8.07 4.57
C ARG A 73 -15.15 -8.82 5.64
N ASN A 74 -14.77 -8.62 6.90
CA ASN A 74 -15.43 -9.21 8.07
C ASN A 74 -15.68 -8.14 9.14
N GLY A 75 -16.90 -7.59 9.15
CA GLY A 75 -17.25 -6.47 10.02
C GLY A 75 -16.41 -5.23 9.71
N SER A 76 -15.67 -4.73 10.70
CA SER A 76 -14.74 -3.61 10.54
C SER A 76 -13.39 -4.02 9.95
N ARG A 77 -13.08 -5.33 9.88
CA ARG A 77 -11.81 -5.81 9.33
C ARG A 77 -11.87 -6.00 7.83
N GLU A 78 -10.88 -5.46 7.15
CA GLU A 78 -10.72 -5.55 5.70
C GLU A 78 -9.31 -6.07 5.37
N VAL A 79 -9.24 -6.97 4.40
CA VAL A 79 -7.99 -7.54 3.91
C VAL A 79 -7.79 -7.11 2.47
N TYR A 80 -6.66 -6.46 2.22
CA TYR A 80 -6.24 -6.01 0.91
C TYR A 80 -5.04 -6.82 0.44
N GLU A 81 -5.04 -7.23 -0.83
CA GLU A 81 -3.97 -8.04 -1.40
C GLU A 81 -3.58 -7.55 -2.80
N LEU A 82 -2.28 -7.59 -3.09
CA LEU A 82 -1.70 -7.37 -4.40
C LEU A 82 -0.71 -8.50 -4.68
N ARG A 83 -0.91 -9.21 -5.79
CA ARG A 83 0.05 -10.16 -6.35
C ARG A 83 0.58 -9.59 -7.65
N PHE A 84 1.90 -9.48 -7.77
CA PHE A 84 2.50 -8.94 -8.97
C PHE A 84 3.88 -9.53 -9.22
N LYS A 85 4.25 -9.58 -10.50
CA LYS A 85 5.61 -9.93 -10.92
C LYS A 85 6.47 -8.68 -10.95
N GLN A 86 7.66 -8.74 -10.37
CA GLN A 86 8.64 -7.67 -10.50
C GLN A 86 9.02 -7.52 -11.97
N ALA A 87 8.49 -6.48 -12.62
CA ALA A 87 8.83 -6.16 -14.00
C ALA A 87 10.07 -5.25 -14.09
N ARG A 88 10.45 -4.60 -12.99
CA ARG A 88 11.53 -3.61 -12.94
C ARG A 88 12.54 -3.99 -11.87
N PRO A 89 13.75 -4.42 -12.25
CA PRO A 89 14.80 -4.68 -11.29
C PRO A 89 15.32 -3.36 -10.71
N GLY A 90 15.86 -3.41 -9.49
CA GLY A 90 16.52 -2.28 -8.83
C GLY A 90 16.00 -1.94 -7.43
N HIS A 91 16.66 -0.95 -6.80
CA HIS A 91 16.34 -0.49 -5.45
C HIS A 91 15.20 0.53 -5.48
N TYR A 92 14.06 0.15 -4.93
CA TYR A 92 12.93 1.06 -4.70
C TYR A 92 12.52 1.03 -3.23
N LYS A 93 12.25 2.20 -2.66
CA LYS A 93 11.56 2.32 -1.38
C LYS A 93 10.07 2.13 -1.64
N ARG A 94 9.42 1.32 -0.81
CA ARG A 94 8.00 1.03 -0.93
C ARG A 94 7.24 1.39 0.33
N ALA A 95 6.03 1.87 0.13
CA ALA A 95 5.08 2.09 1.22
C ALA A 95 3.67 1.82 0.72
N LEU A 96 2.80 1.39 1.61
CA LEU A 96 1.36 1.36 1.36
C LEU A 96 0.78 2.72 1.70
N ARG A 97 -0.13 3.19 0.85
CA ARG A 97 -0.91 4.41 1.04
C ARG A 97 -2.39 4.06 1.13
N ILE A 98 -3.03 4.49 2.21
CA ILE A 98 -4.46 4.26 2.48
C ILE A 98 -5.19 5.60 2.36
N LEU A 99 -6.28 5.60 1.61
CA LEU A 99 -7.08 6.76 1.25
C LEU A 99 -8.57 6.45 1.41
N PRO A 100 -9.42 7.41 1.82
CA PRO A 100 -10.86 7.24 1.68
C PRO A 100 -11.26 7.23 0.20
N SER A 101 -12.21 6.38 -0.13
CA SER A 101 -12.81 6.23 -1.45
C SER A 101 -14.30 6.57 -1.36
N HIS A 102 -14.80 7.34 -2.34
CA HIS A 102 -16.23 7.59 -2.47
C HIS A 102 -16.62 7.63 -3.97
N PRO A 103 -17.70 6.96 -4.39
CA PRO A 103 -18.12 6.89 -5.79
C PRO A 103 -18.42 8.26 -6.41
N GLU A 104 -18.90 9.20 -5.60
CA GLU A 104 -19.31 10.54 -6.06
C GLU A 104 -18.15 11.56 -6.10
N LEU A 105 -16.90 11.12 -5.85
CA LEU A 105 -15.74 12.01 -5.90
C LEU A 105 -15.01 11.89 -7.25
N PRO A 106 -15.18 12.84 -8.17
CA PRO A 106 -14.45 12.83 -9.44
C PRO A 106 -12.95 13.09 -9.26
N HIS A 107 -12.54 13.77 -8.18
CA HIS A 107 -11.15 14.09 -7.88
C HIS A 107 -10.78 13.70 -6.45
N ARG A 108 -9.77 12.83 -6.32
CA ARG A 108 -9.32 12.24 -5.05
C ARG A 108 -8.50 13.21 -4.17
N MET A 109 -8.29 14.46 -4.61
CA MET A 109 -7.49 15.46 -3.89
C MET A 109 -8.27 16.26 -2.85
N ASP A 110 -9.59 16.04 -2.74
CA ASP A 110 -10.44 16.81 -1.83
C ASP A 110 -10.37 16.33 -0.36
N PHE A 111 -9.71 15.20 -0.09
CA PHE A 111 -9.53 14.65 1.26
C PHE A 111 -8.06 14.72 1.68
N ALA A 112 -7.77 15.52 2.70
CA ALA A 112 -6.46 15.56 3.36
C ALA A 112 -6.19 14.34 4.28
N LEU A 113 -6.87 13.21 4.04
CA LEU A 113 -6.78 11.99 4.84
C LEU A 113 -5.95 10.94 4.11
N VAL A 114 -4.67 10.91 4.43
CA VAL A 114 -3.71 9.93 3.90
C VAL A 114 -3.04 9.23 5.07
N ARG A 115 -3.01 7.90 5.04
CA ARG A 115 -2.18 7.12 5.97
C ARG A 115 -1.13 6.34 5.20
N TRP A 116 0.12 6.49 5.62
CA TRP A 116 1.25 5.76 5.06
C TRP A 116 1.67 4.63 6.00
N VAL A 117 1.98 3.48 5.43
CA VAL A 117 2.53 2.33 6.13
C VAL A 117 3.81 1.94 5.42
N ALA A 118 4.95 2.11 6.10
CA ALA A 118 6.23 1.70 5.55
C ALA A 118 6.30 0.17 5.50
N LEU A 119 6.77 -0.37 4.38
CA LEU A 119 7.18 -1.76 4.29
C LEU A 119 8.65 -1.79 4.76
N GLN A 120 8.91 -2.35 5.94
CA GLN A 120 10.25 -2.53 6.48
C GLN A 120 10.85 -3.85 6.01
#